data_AF-A0A7K0NEG3-F1
#
_entry.id   AF-A0A7K0NEG3-F1
#
_cell.length_a   1.000
_cell.length_b   1.000
_cell.length_c   1.000
_cell.angle_alpha   90.00
_cell.angle_beta   90.00
_cell.angle_gamma   90.00
#
_symmetry.space_group_name_H-M   'P 1'
#
loop_
_entity.id
_entity.type
_entity.pdbx_description
1 polymer ?
#
loop_
_entity_poly.entity_id
_entity_poly.type
_entity_poly.pdbx_seq_one_letter_code
_entity_poly.pdbx_strand_id
1 'polypeptide(L)'
;LKGRSNYLCKQRIAELADRSQSRLELDDFSTKSKADVKKLVEWSSITDTGDEGELDWQPLRQAWSMVSVTSEECPGASRCPQGDSCFAERARARAQTSDIVVVNGWLYALDINAEGTIIGEHDVVIFDEAHELEDVVSESSGLAISPTRITSVASSVRAIIREDVISGNFAKSASRLRDQLAPIINQRIELPLNGESREILNELRGRVNEALESLRTIATSDDSAKQRKLRAQSLCTRLIGDLDLALQDRAGYVAYVSGTPERCSLEMRPLDVGPALYESVWSQRTAILTSATIPTNLPARIGLPPEKFDVHNVASPFDYEQNALLYCAAHLPDPAQGNRDKAVHAEIEQLIIAAGGRTLALFTSYARLNAAYSDLSDRLEFEILKQDDLPKMELLRKFSESESTCLFATQSFFQGVDVPGSTLSLVIIDRLPFPVPTDPLMSARREVHGKSAFTAIDIPIVATKLAQASGRLIRTQTDMGVVAVLDPRLVTKGYGKTIIAMLPPMEFTKSNARAQEFLSYAISNL
;
A
#
# COMPACT_ATOMS: atom_id res chain seq x y z
N LEU A 1 -5.30 1.04 16.68
CA LEU A 1 -6.62 0.75 16.08
C LEU A 1 -6.44 0.49 14.58
N LYS A 2 -7.08 -0.55 14.03
CA LYS A 2 -6.99 -0.91 12.60
C LYS A 2 -8.39 -0.92 11.95
N GLY A 3 -8.46 -1.03 10.63
CA GLY A 3 -9.73 -1.23 9.92
C GLY A 3 -10.36 -2.59 10.23
N ARG A 4 -11.69 -2.72 10.12
CA ARG A 4 -12.45 -3.93 10.49
C ARG A 4 -11.95 -5.22 9.83
N SER A 5 -11.44 -5.14 8.60
CA SER A 5 -10.91 -6.27 7.86
C SER A 5 -9.64 -6.87 8.45
N ASN A 6 -9.00 -6.20 9.43
CA ASN A 6 -7.82 -6.73 10.15
C ASN A 6 -8.23 -7.48 11.42
N TYR A 7 -9.52 -7.63 11.70
CA TYR A 7 -10.02 -8.36 12.86
C TYR A 7 -10.89 -9.53 12.43
N LEU A 8 -10.85 -10.62 13.20
CA LEU A 8 -11.83 -11.70 13.10
C LEU A 8 -13.25 -11.17 13.34
N CYS A 9 -14.17 -11.62 12.49
CA CYS A 9 -15.60 -11.39 12.65
C CYS A 9 -16.23 -12.60 13.35
N LYS A 10 -16.56 -12.44 14.64
CA LYS A 10 -17.23 -13.50 15.42
C LYS A 10 -18.53 -13.99 14.79
N GLN A 11 -19.26 -13.12 14.10
CA GLN A 11 -20.48 -13.50 13.38
C GLN A 11 -20.17 -14.40 12.17
N ARG A 12 -19.10 -14.13 11.40
CA ARG A 12 -18.66 -15.01 10.30
C ARG A 12 -18.21 -16.37 10.83
N ILE A 13 -17.47 -16.38 11.95
CA ILE A 13 -17.05 -17.63 12.59
C ILE A 13 -18.26 -18.45 13.05
N ALA A 14 -19.27 -17.81 13.63
CA ALA A 14 -20.51 -18.48 14.02
C ALA A 14 -21.28 -19.05 12.81
N GLU A 15 -21.33 -18.30 11.69
CA GLU A 15 -21.90 -18.77 10.42
C GLU A 15 -21.18 -20.02 9.89
N LEU A 16 -19.84 -20.07 9.99
CA LEU A 16 -19.02 -21.19 9.54
C LEU A 16 -19.11 -22.43 10.45
N ALA A 17 -19.41 -22.25 11.74
CA ALA A 17 -19.58 -23.35 12.69
C ALA A 17 -20.88 -24.14 12.46
N ASP A 18 -21.87 -23.55 11.79
CA ASP A 18 -23.09 -24.25 11.38
C ASP A 18 -22.79 -25.23 10.23
N ARG A 19 -22.81 -26.52 10.57
CA ARG A 19 -22.41 -27.64 9.68
C ARG A 19 -23.24 -27.75 8.40
N SER A 20 -24.46 -27.20 8.38
CA SER A 20 -25.31 -27.21 7.18
C SER A 20 -24.80 -26.24 6.10
N GLN A 21 -24.13 -25.16 6.50
CA GLN A 21 -23.72 -24.05 5.64
C GLN A 21 -22.23 -24.07 5.32
N SER A 22 -21.40 -24.58 6.24
CA SER A 22 -19.95 -24.80 6.04
C SER A 22 -19.63 -25.58 4.75
N ARG A 23 -20.49 -26.54 4.37
CA ARG A 23 -20.27 -27.40 3.20
C ARG A 23 -20.48 -26.66 1.87
N LEU A 24 -21.44 -25.74 1.79
CA LEU A 24 -21.76 -24.98 0.57
C LEU A 24 -20.76 -23.85 0.30
N GLU A 25 -20.25 -23.20 1.34
CA GLU A 25 -19.26 -22.11 1.19
C GLU A 25 -17.84 -22.63 0.95
N LEU A 26 -17.51 -23.83 1.44
CA LEU A 26 -16.17 -24.39 1.31
C LEU A 26 -15.97 -25.25 0.05
N ASP A 27 -17.01 -25.77 -0.60
CA ASP A 27 -16.84 -26.80 -1.65
C ASP A 27 -15.93 -26.37 -2.83
N ASP A 28 -15.95 -25.09 -3.24
CA ASP A 28 -15.13 -24.54 -4.32
C ASP A 28 -13.69 -24.15 -3.92
N PHE A 29 -13.32 -24.30 -2.64
CA PHE A 29 -12.01 -23.85 -2.15
C PHE A 29 -10.93 -24.93 -2.18
N SER A 30 -9.69 -24.48 -2.38
CA SER A 30 -8.50 -25.32 -2.27
C SER A 30 -8.38 -25.97 -0.88
N THR A 31 -7.78 -27.16 -0.81
CA THR A 31 -7.51 -27.86 0.45
C THR A 31 -6.74 -27.00 1.44
N LYS A 32 -5.83 -26.14 0.94
CA LYS A 32 -5.04 -25.21 1.76
C LYS A 32 -5.91 -24.12 2.37
N SER A 33 -6.81 -23.50 1.60
CA SER A 33 -7.76 -22.50 2.12
C SER A 33 -8.66 -23.08 3.21
N LYS A 34 -9.15 -24.32 3.02
CA LYS A 34 -9.96 -25.03 4.02
C LYS A 34 -9.19 -25.27 5.32
N ALA A 35 -7.92 -25.66 5.21
CA ALA A 35 -7.05 -25.86 6.37
C ALA A 35 -6.80 -24.54 7.13
N ASP A 36 -6.53 -23.45 6.41
CA ASP A 36 -6.33 -22.13 7.02
C ASP A 36 -7.60 -21.64 7.74
N VAL A 37 -8.79 -21.78 7.14
CA VAL A 37 -10.06 -21.43 7.80
C VAL A 37 -10.24 -22.21 9.10
N LYS A 38 -9.97 -23.51 9.09
CA LYS A 38 -10.08 -24.33 10.30
C LYS A 38 -9.15 -23.82 11.41
N LYS A 39 -7.89 -23.53 11.08
CA LYS A 39 -6.93 -22.94 12.03
C LYS A 39 -7.39 -21.59 12.57
N LEU A 40 -7.93 -20.73 11.72
CA LEU A 40 -8.45 -19.42 12.12
C LEU A 40 -9.66 -19.53 13.05
N VAL A 41 -10.55 -20.49 12.82
CA VAL A 41 -11.69 -20.77 13.71
C VAL A 41 -11.19 -21.30 15.07
N GLU A 42 -10.20 -22.18 15.10
CA GLU A 42 -9.58 -22.65 16.35
C GLU A 42 -8.91 -21.49 17.11
N TRP A 43 -8.12 -20.67 16.41
CA TRP A 43 -7.46 -19.49 16.97
C TRP A 43 -8.43 -18.45 17.54
N SER A 44 -9.62 -18.31 16.95
CA SER A 44 -10.67 -17.39 17.43
C SER A 44 -11.14 -17.64 18.87
N SER A 45 -10.91 -18.86 19.39
CA SER A 45 -11.26 -19.23 20.77
C SER A 45 -10.16 -18.89 21.77
N ILE A 46 -8.95 -18.56 21.29
CA ILE A 46 -7.75 -18.34 22.11
C ILE A 46 -7.31 -16.88 22.08
N THR A 47 -7.48 -16.18 20.96
CA THR A 47 -7.09 -14.76 20.83
C THR A 47 -7.98 -13.82 21.65
N ASP A 48 -7.33 -12.87 22.32
CA ASP A 48 -8.02 -11.83 23.08
C ASP A 48 -8.50 -10.67 22.18
N THR A 49 -7.78 -10.37 21.10
CA THR A 49 -8.03 -9.20 20.25
C THR A 49 -8.58 -9.55 18.87
N GLY A 50 -8.34 -10.77 18.38
CA GLY A 50 -8.71 -11.22 17.04
C GLY A 50 -7.99 -10.48 15.91
N ASP A 51 -6.90 -9.77 16.18
CA ASP A 51 -6.13 -9.00 15.19
C ASP A 51 -5.25 -9.91 14.32
N GLU A 52 -5.40 -9.86 12.99
CA GLU A 52 -4.60 -10.63 12.03
C GLU A 52 -3.08 -10.52 12.27
N GLY A 53 -2.63 -9.36 12.77
CA GLY A 53 -1.21 -9.10 13.04
C GLY A 53 -0.62 -9.88 14.22
N GLU A 54 -1.45 -10.57 15.02
CA GLU A 54 -0.99 -11.46 16.10
C GLU A 54 -0.70 -12.89 15.62
N LEU A 55 -1.02 -13.22 14.36
CA LEU A 55 -0.76 -14.54 13.79
C LEU A 55 0.73 -14.76 13.55
N ASP A 56 1.24 -15.93 13.94
CA ASP A 56 2.59 -16.41 13.66
C ASP A 56 2.71 -17.09 12.28
N TRP A 57 1.60 -17.15 11.51
CA TRP A 57 1.58 -17.60 10.12
C TRP A 57 0.76 -16.65 9.25
N GLN A 58 0.99 -16.69 7.93
CA GLN A 58 0.22 -15.91 6.98
C GLN A 58 -0.89 -16.78 6.33
N PRO A 59 -2.17 -16.59 6.69
CA PRO A 59 -3.26 -17.29 6.03
C PRO A 59 -3.40 -16.83 4.58
N LEU A 60 -3.93 -17.69 3.71
CA LEU A 60 -4.35 -17.25 2.38
C LEU A 60 -5.40 -16.15 2.51
N ARG A 61 -5.30 -15.07 1.70
CA ARG A 61 -6.27 -13.95 1.73
C ARG A 61 -7.72 -14.41 1.59
N GLN A 62 -7.94 -15.44 0.78
CA GLN A 62 -9.25 -16.06 0.61
C GLN A 62 -9.79 -16.65 1.93
N ALA A 63 -8.94 -17.34 2.70
CA ALA A 63 -9.31 -17.89 3.99
C ALA A 63 -9.61 -16.77 5.00
N TRP A 64 -8.78 -15.73 5.06
CA TRP A 64 -9.02 -14.58 5.93
C TRP A 64 -10.32 -13.83 5.59
N SER A 65 -10.63 -13.67 4.30
CA SER A 65 -11.88 -13.03 3.85
C SER A 65 -13.15 -13.78 4.25
N MET A 66 -13.05 -15.09 4.57
CA MET A 66 -14.19 -15.87 5.06
C MET A 66 -14.48 -15.63 6.55
N VAL A 67 -13.45 -15.32 7.34
CA VAL A 67 -13.58 -15.13 8.80
C VAL A 67 -13.56 -13.67 9.23
N SER A 68 -13.32 -12.74 8.31
CA SER A 68 -13.31 -11.29 8.54
C SER A 68 -14.49 -10.60 7.81
N VAL A 69 -14.71 -9.32 8.09
CA VAL A 69 -15.63 -8.48 7.30
C VAL A 69 -15.03 -7.10 7.08
N THR A 70 -15.34 -6.51 5.93
CA THR A 70 -15.01 -5.10 5.64
C THR A 70 -15.96 -4.14 6.36
N SER A 71 -15.60 -2.85 6.37
CA SER A 71 -16.50 -1.77 6.82
C SER A 71 -17.73 -1.58 5.93
N GLU A 72 -17.71 -2.10 4.70
CA GLU A 72 -18.87 -2.09 3.79
C GLU A 72 -19.86 -3.21 4.12
N GLU A 73 -19.36 -4.36 4.58
CA GLU A 73 -20.16 -5.54 4.91
C GLU A 73 -20.76 -5.48 6.32
N CYS A 74 -20.07 -4.85 7.27
CA CYS A 74 -20.44 -4.92 8.67
C CYS A 74 -21.75 -4.13 8.94
N PRO A 75 -22.81 -4.76 9.48
CA PRO A 75 -24.07 -4.07 9.79
C PRO A 75 -24.01 -3.17 11.04
N GLY A 76 -22.87 -3.16 11.74
CA GLY A 76 -22.67 -2.44 13.01
C GLY A 76 -23.04 -3.26 14.24
N ALA A 77 -22.51 -2.86 15.41
CA ALA A 77 -22.67 -3.57 16.67
C ALA A 77 -24.14 -3.75 17.07
N SER A 78 -24.95 -2.69 16.94
CA SER A 78 -26.37 -2.68 17.33
C SER A 78 -27.27 -3.61 16.52
N ARG A 79 -26.82 -4.04 15.34
CA ARG A 79 -27.58 -4.90 14.42
C ARG A 79 -26.98 -6.30 14.28
N CYS A 80 -25.85 -6.56 14.95
CA CYS A 80 -25.11 -7.80 14.90
C CYS A 80 -25.32 -8.62 16.19
N PRO A 81 -25.68 -9.92 16.13
CA PRO A 81 -25.83 -10.77 17.30
C PRO A 81 -24.54 -10.89 18.13
N GLN A 82 -23.39 -10.75 17.47
CA GLN A 82 -22.06 -10.78 18.09
C GLN A 82 -21.52 -9.37 18.38
N GLY A 83 -22.37 -8.33 18.41
CA GLY A 83 -21.97 -6.94 18.59
C GLY A 83 -21.19 -6.70 19.89
N ASP A 84 -21.72 -7.20 21.01
CA ASP A 84 -21.13 -6.98 22.35
C ASP A 84 -19.77 -7.66 22.53
N SER A 85 -19.58 -8.81 21.88
CA SER A 85 -18.33 -9.58 21.97
C SER A 85 -17.36 -9.28 20.81
N CYS A 86 -17.71 -8.37 19.91
CA CYS A 86 -16.99 -8.09 18.67
C CYS A 86 -15.58 -7.55 18.91
N PHE A 87 -14.59 -8.21 18.31
CA PHE A 87 -13.19 -7.81 18.39
C PHE A 87 -12.94 -6.38 17.89
N ALA A 88 -13.50 -6.01 16.73
CA ALA A 88 -13.34 -4.68 16.16
C ALA A 88 -14.00 -3.58 17.02
N GLU A 89 -15.15 -3.86 17.64
CA GLU A 89 -15.82 -2.88 18.52
C GLU A 89 -15.08 -2.72 19.85
N ARG A 90 -14.56 -3.82 20.43
CA ARG A 90 -13.68 -3.76 21.61
C ARG A 90 -12.43 -2.94 21.33
N ALA A 91 -11.81 -3.12 20.15
CA ALA A 91 -10.66 -2.33 19.74
C ALA A 91 -11.00 -0.83 19.62
N ARG A 92 -12.18 -0.49 19.07
CA ARG A 92 -12.66 0.89 18.99
C ARG A 92 -12.98 1.48 20.36
N ALA A 93 -13.69 0.75 21.22
CA ALA A 93 -14.01 1.19 22.58
C ALA A 93 -12.73 1.45 23.40
N ARG A 94 -11.73 0.57 23.27
CA ARG A 94 -10.42 0.78 23.89
C ARG A 94 -9.74 2.04 23.36
N ALA A 95 -9.80 2.28 22.04
CA ALA A 95 -9.21 3.48 21.44
C ALA A 95 -9.87 4.77 21.97
N GLN A 96 -11.19 4.78 22.17
CA GLN A 96 -11.91 5.95 22.69
C GLN A 96 -11.54 6.33 24.13
N THR A 97 -11.03 5.38 24.92
CA THR A 97 -10.60 5.62 26.31
C THR A 97 -9.09 5.76 26.45
N SER A 98 -8.34 5.69 25.35
CA SER A 98 -6.88 5.77 25.36
C SER A 98 -6.42 7.21 25.16
N ASP A 99 -5.39 7.62 25.90
CA ASP A 99 -4.74 8.92 25.68
C ASP A 99 -3.96 8.98 24.35
N ILE A 100 -3.48 7.82 23.88
CA ILE A 100 -2.71 7.68 22.63
C ILE A 100 -3.33 6.56 21.79
N VAL A 101 -3.71 6.91 20.56
CA VAL A 101 -4.24 5.96 19.57
C VAL A 101 -3.35 5.94 18.34
N VAL A 102 -2.71 4.80 18.08
CA VAL A 102 -1.95 4.58 16.86
C VAL A 102 -2.87 4.00 15.78
N VAL A 103 -2.93 4.66 14.63
CA VAL A 103 -3.68 4.24 13.43
C VAL A 103 -2.78 4.29 12.20
N ASN A 104 -3.13 3.56 11.15
CA ASN A 104 -2.49 3.77 9.86
C ASN A 104 -3.06 5.01 9.17
N GLY A 105 -2.27 5.65 8.31
CA GLY A 105 -2.68 6.85 7.58
C GLY A 105 -3.97 6.65 6.77
N TRP A 106 -4.18 5.45 6.21
CA TRP A 106 -5.40 5.11 5.49
C TRP A 106 -6.66 5.22 6.38
N LEU A 107 -6.62 4.69 7.61
CA LEU A 107 -7.77 4.78 8.52
C LEU A 107 -8.02 6.22 8.97
N TYR A 108 -6.97 7.01 9.19
CA TYR A 108 -7.10 8.42 9.51
C TYR A 108 -7.68 9.22 8.33
N ALA A 109 -7.29 8.88 7.10
CA ALA A 109 -7.84 9.54 5.92
C ALA A 109 -9.31 9.18 5.67
N LEU A 110 -9.72 7.94 5.98
CA LEU A 110 -11.14 7.59 6.06
C LEU A 110 -11.89 8.37 7.16
N ASP A 111 -11.24 8.63 8.30
CA ASP A 111 -11.80 9.41 9.40
C ASP A 111 -12.02 10.88 9.01
N ILE A 112 -11.10 11.47 8.25
CA ILE A 112 -11.24 12.80 7.62
C ILE A 112 -12.52 12.83 6.76
N ASN A 113 -12.71 11.84 5.88
CA ASN A 113 -13.88 11.76 5.01
C ASN A 113 -15.19 11.47 5.76
N ALA A 114 -15.08 10.97 7.00
CA ALA A 114 -16.20 10.64 7.87
C ALA A 114 -16.37 11.65 9.01
N GLU A 115 -15.79 12.85 8.88
CA GLU A 115 -15.92 13.96 9.83
C GLU A 115 -15.56 13.57 11.29
N GLY A 116 -14.53 12.74 11.48
CA GLY A 116 -14.03 12.37 12.81
C GLY A 116 -14.79 11.24 13.51
N THR A 117 -15.76 10.61 12.85
CA THR A 117 -16.64 9.61 13.48
C THR A 117 -16.01 8.22 13.66
N ILE A 118 -14.86 7.94 13.04
CA ILE A 118 -14.24 6.61 13.06
C ILE A 118 -13.28 6.46 14.24
N ILE A 119 -12.40 7.44 14.42
CA ILE A 119 -11.38 7.47 15.48
C ILE A 119 -11.95 8.15 16.73
N GLY A 120 -12.75 9.20 16.55
CA GLY A 120 -13.27 10.04 17.63
C GLY A 120 -12.51 11.35 17.78
N GLU A 121 -12.99 12.19 18.70
CA GLU A 121 -12.39 13.50 19.00
C GLU A 121 -10.98 13.35 19.57
N HIS A 122 -10.07 14.21 19.12
CA HIS A 122 -8.70 14.30 19.63
C HIS A 122 -8.10 15.67 19.34
N ASP A 123 -7.28 16.16 20.27
CA ASP A 123 -6.71 17.52 20.23
C ASP A 123 -5.44 17.63 19.37
N VAL A 124 -4.71 16.52 19.21
CA VAL A 124 -3.41 16.47 18.52
C VAL A 124 -3.35 15.27 17.59
N VAL A 125 -2.86 15.48 16.37
CA VAL A 125 -2.52 14.41 15.42
C VAL A 125 -1.04 14.45 15.08
N ILE A 126 -0.39 13.29 15.05
CA ILE A 126 0.99 13.14 14.59
C ILE A 126 0.96 12.31 13.30
N PHE A 127 1.30 12.94 12.18
CA PHE A 127 1.53 12.26 10.91
C PHE A 127 3.00 11.86 10.83
N ASP A 128 3.25 10.59 11.09
CA ASP A 128 4.52 9.97 10.73
C ASP A 128 4.55 9.69 9.22
N GLU A 129 5.75 9.74 8.64
CA GLU A 129 5.96 9.63 7.19
C GLU A 129 5.08 10.63 6.39
N ALA A 130 5.01 11.88 6.86
CA ALA A 130 4.13 12.92 6.31
C ALA A 130 4.26 13.16 4.79
N HIS A 131 5.38 12.73 4.18
CA HIS A 131 5.57 12.78 2.74
C HIS A 131 4.58 11.90 1.94
N GLU A 132 3.96 10.88 2.56
CA GLU A 132 2.92 10.04 1.93
C GLU A 132 1.50 10.60 2.10
N LEU A 133 1.32 11.65 2.92
CA LEU A 133 0.00 12.12 3.35
C LEU A 133 -0.93 12.51 2.18
N GLU A 134 -0.42 13.23 1.17
CA GLU A 134 -1.22 13.63 0.02
C GLU A 134 -1.76 12.41 -0.75
N ASP A 135 -0.91 11.41 -0.96
CA ASP A 135 -1.26 10.19 -1.70
C ASP A 135 -2.29 9.37 -0.92
N VAL A 136 -2.05 9.15 0.37
CA VAL A 136 -2.95 8.38 1.24
C VAL A 136 -4.32 9.03 1.33
N VAL A 137 -4.39 10.36 1.49
CA VAL A 137 -5.67 11.08 1.56
C VAL A 137 -6.38 11.02 0.22
N SER A 138 -5.68 11.34 -0.86
CA SER A 138 -6.22 11.30 -2.22
C SER A 138 -6.79 9.92 -2.57
N GLU A 139 -6.06 8.85 -2.26
CA GLU A 139 -6.54 7.50 -2.49
C GLU A 139 -7.76 7.16 -1.63
N SER A 140 -7.76 7.48 -0.34
CA SER A 140 -8.88 7.14 0.55
C SER A 140 -10.17 7.92 0.27
N SER A 141 -10.07 9.17 -0.23
CA SER A 141 -11.20 10.06 -0.52
C SER A 141 -11.82 9.83 -1.89
N GLY A 142 -11.20 8.99 -2.72
CA GLY A 142 -11.73 8.61 -4.02
C GLY A 142 -12.69 7.41 -3.98
N LEU A 143 -13.17 7.03 -5.16
CA LEU A 143 -13.99 5.83 -5.35
C LEU A 143 -13.34 4.86 -6.34
N ALA A 144 -13.66 3.58 -6.17
CA ALA A 144 -13.20 2.48 -7.00
C ALA A 144 -14.36 1.56 -7.41
N ILE A 145 -14.55 1.36 -8.71
CA ILE A 145 -15.57 0.46 -9.27
C ILE A 145 -14.87 -0.59 -10.14
N SER A 146 -14.90 -1.84 -9.68
CA SER A 146 -14.27 -2.96 -10.38
C SER A 146 -15.25 -4.10 -10.68
N PRO A 147 -15.02 -4.88 -11.74
CA PRO A 147 -15.77 -6.12 -11.98
C PRO A 147 -15.76 -7.07 -10.78
N THR A 148 -14.63 -7.15 -10.06
CA THR A 148 -14.49 -7.98 -8.85
C THR A 148 -15.43 -7.54 -7.73
N ARG A 149 -15.61 -6.21 -7.57
CA ARG A 149 -16.57 -5.67 -6.60
C ARG A 149 -18.00 -6.04 -6.97
N ILE A 150 -18.37 -5.91 -8.24
CA ILE A 150 -19.69 -6.32 -8.76
C ILE A 150 -19.94 -7.79 -8.50
N THR A 151 -18.98 -8.68 -8.79
CA THR A 151 -19.12 -10.12 -8.54
C THR A 151 -19.21 -10.45 -7.05
N SER A 152 -18.56 -9.67 -6.18
CA SER A 152 -18.63 -9.85 -4.72
C SER A 152 -20.00 -9.48 -4.17
N VAL A 153 -20.59 -8.38 -4.65
CA VAL A 153 -21.99 -8.01 -4.35
C VAL A 153 -22.94 -9.08 -4.87
N ALA A 154 -22.76 -9.52 -6.12
CA ALA A 154 -23.58 -10.56 -6.73
C ALA A 154 -23.57 -11.88 -5.93
N SER A 155 -22.39 -12.30 -5.46
CA SER A 155 -22.23 -13.52 -4.64
C SER A 155 -22.98 -13.39 -3.31
N SER A 156 -22.92 -12.21 -2.68
CA SER A 156 -23.65 -11.93 -1.44
C SER A 156 -25.17 -11.90 -1.64
N VAL A 157 -25.64 -11.38 -2.78
CA VAL A 157 -27.06 -11.41 -3.17
C VAL A 157 -27.51 -12.85 -3.44
N ARG A 158 -26.72 -13.63 -4.20
CA ARG A 158 -27.02 -15.02 -4.58
C ARG A 158 -27.15 -15.96 -3.38
N ALA A 159 -26.42 -15.68 -2.30
CA ALA A 159 -26.55 -16.42 -1.04
C ALA A 159 -27.95 -16.32 -0.40
N ILE A 160 -28.74 -15.31 -0.78
CA ILE A 160 -30.12 -15.09 -0.31
C ILE A 160 -31.14 -15.35 -1.41
N ILE A 161 -30.91 -14.79 -2.61
CA ILE A 161 -31.82 -14.85 -3.75
C ILE A 161 -31.24 -15.82 -4.78
N ARG A 162 -31.85 -17.00 -4.91
CA ARG A 162 -31.41 -18.05 -5.85
C ARG A 162 -31.93 -17.87 -7.28
N GLU A 163 -32.30 -16.66 -7.66
CA GLU A 163 -32.76 -16.37 -9.01
C GLU A 163 -31.57 -16.27 -9.98
N ASP A 164 -31.55 -17.18 -10.95
CA ASP A 164 -30.49 -17.22 -11.98
C ASP A 164 -30.48 -15.96 -12.85
N VAL A 165 -31.61 -15.29 -13.00
CA VAL A 165 -31.74 -14.04 -13.78
C VAL A 165 -30.95 -12.91 -13.13
N ILE A 166 -31.13 -12.69 -11.82
CA ILE A 166 -30.39 -11.65 -11.08
C ILE A 166 -28.89 -11.94 -11.14
N SER A 167 -28.49 -13.17 -10.81
CA SER A 167 -27.08 -13.59 -10.84
C SER A 167 -26.45 -13.42 -12.23
N GLY A 168 -27.18 -13.82 -13.28
CA GLY A 168 -26.76 -13.65 -14.67
C GLY A 168 -26.63 -12.18 -15.09
N ASN A 169 -27.51 -11.31 -14.62
CA ASN A 169 -27.45 -9.87 -14.91
C ASN A 169 -26.23 -9.20 -14.28
N PHE A 170 -25.88 -9.55 -13.05
CA PHE A 170 -24.64 -9.09 -12.41
C PHE A 170 -23.39 -9.57 -13.16
N ALA A 171 -23.35 -10.86 -13.53
CA ALA A 171 -22.23 -11.42 -14.28
C ALA A 171 -22.05 -10.71 -15.64
N LYS A 172 -23.15 -10.42 -16.34
CA LYS A 172 -23.15 -9.63 -17.57
C LYS A 172 -22.63 -8.21 -17.35
N SER A 173 -23.09 -7.51 -16.31
CA SER A 173 -22.56 -6.18 -15.95
C SER A 173 -21.07 -6.21 -15.68
N ALA A 174 -20.59 -7.18 -14.90
CA ALA A 174 -19.18 -7.31 -14.56
C ALA A 174 -18.33 -7.61 -15.81
N SER A 175 -18.80 -8.47 -16.72
CA SER A 175 -18.11 -8.74 -17.99
C SER A 175 -18.04 -7.50 -18.86
N ARG A 176 -19.17 -6.83 -19.12
CA ARG A 176 -19.21 -5.61 -19.95
C ARG A 176 -18.29 -4.52 -19.40
N LEU A 177 -18.30 -4.31 -18.08
CA LEU A 177 -17.40 -3.35 -17.46
C LEU A 177 -15.93 -3.74 -17.68
N ARG A 178 -15.58 -5.02 -17.50
CA ARG A 178 -14.22 -5.51 -17.75
C ARG A 178 -13.78 -5.30 -19.19
N ASP A 179 -14.63 -5.66 -20.14
CA ASP A 179 -14.36 -5.57 -21.58
C ASP A 179 -14.14 -4.11 -22.01
N GLN A 180 -14.84 -3.17 -21.36
CA GLN A 180 -14.67 -1.74 -21.58
C GLN A 180 -13.41 -1.16 -20.90
N LEU A 181 -13.08 -1.61 -19.69
CA LEU A 181 -11.96 -1.06 -18.91
C LEU A 181 -10.60 -1.67 -19.31
N ALA A 182 -10.54 -2.96 -19.65
CA ALA A 182 -9.28 -3.66 -19.92
C ALA A 182 -8.43 -3.03 -21.06
N PRO A 183 -9.02 -2.53 -22.17
CA PRO A 183 -8.25 -1.89 -23.24
C PRO A 183 -7.63 -0.54 -22.86
N ILE A 184 -8.14 0.12 -21.82
CA ILE A 184 -7.77 1.49 -21.41
C ILE A 184 -7.06 1.54 -20.05
N ILE A 185 -6.48 0.42 -19.61
CA ILE A 185 -5.66 0.38 -18.38
C ILE A 185 -4.53 1.41 -18.46
N ASN A 186 -4.29 2.11 -17.34
CA ASN A 186 -3.36 3.22 -17.19
C ASN A 186 -3.69 4.44 -18.08
N GLN A 187 -4.93 4.56 -18.56
CA GLN A 187 -5.40 5.75 -19.27
C GLN A 187 -6.39 6.55 -18.42
N ARG A 188 -6.38 7.87 -18.60
CA ARG A 188 -7.37 8.77 -18.00
C ARG A 188 -8.67 8.71 -18.77
N ILE A 189 -9.76 8.93 -18.04
CA ILE A 189 -11.11 9.05 -18.56
C ILE A 189 -11.58 10.47 -18.31
N GLU A 190 -12.21 11.08 -19.32
CA GLU A 190 -12.79 12.41 -19.18
C GLU A 190 -14.02 12.36 -18.25
N LEU A 191 -14.10 13.34 -17.35
CA LEU A 191 -15.28 13.59 -16.53
C LEU A 191 -16.07 14.79 -17.09
N PRO A 192 -17.41 14.76 -17.05
CA PRO A 192 -18.26 13.66 -16.56
C PRO A 192 -18.19 12.43 -17.47
N LEU A 193 -18.37 11.24 -16.88
CA LEU A 193 -18.40 9.99 -17.67
C LEU A 193 -19.44 10.09 -18.79
N ASN A 194 -19.05 9.68 -20.00
CA ASN A 194 -19.86 9.71 -21.21
C ASN A 194 -19.87 8.34 -21.94
N GLY A 195 -20.66 8.25 -23.00
CA GLY A 195 -20.74 7.08 -23.88
C GLY A 195 -21.01 5.76 -23.14
N GLU A 196 -20.36 4.70 -23.60
CA GLU A 196 -20.56 3.32 -23.13
C GLU A 196 -20.26 3.15 -21.63
N SER A 197 -19.22 3.82 -21.10
CA SER A 197 -18.90 3.75 -19.67
C SER A 197 -20.05 4.27 -18.80
N ARG A 198 -20.70 5.39 -19.21
CA ARG A 198 -21.85 5.95 -18.50
C ARG A 198 -23.07 5.02 -18.58
N GLU A 199 -23.32 4.43 -19.75
CA GLU A 199 -24.43 3.50 -19.97
C GLU A 199 -24.29 2.24 -19.10
N ILE A 200 -23.10 1.63 -19.08
CA ILE A 200 -22.81 0.44 -18.27
C ILE A 200 -23.05 0.70 -16.78
N LEU A 201 -22.58 1.85 -16.26
CA LEU A 201 -22.76 2.19 -14.84
C LEU A 201 -24.22 2.49 -14.50
N ASN A 202 -24.99 3.16 -15.38
CA ASN A 202 -26.43 3.38 -15.19
C ASN A 202 -27.22 2.06 -15.18
N GLU A 203 -26.93 1.15 -16.12
CA GLU A 203 -27.56 -0.18 -16.13
C GLU A 203 -27.24 -0.96 -14.85
N LEU A 204 -25.97 -0.96 -14.44
CA LEU A 204 -25.53 -1.62 -13.21
C LEU A 204 -26.25 -1.04 -12.00
N ARG A 205 -26.35 0.29 -11.89
CA ARG A 205 -27.08 0.97 -10.82
C ARG A 205 -28.53 0.50 -10.74
N GLY A 206 -29.22 0.41 -11.89
CA GLY A 206 -30.59 -0.12 -11.96
C GLY A 206 -30.69 -1.56 -11.44
N ARG A 207 -29.78 -2.44 -11.88
CA ARG A 207 -29.73 -3.85 -11.46
C ARG A 207 -29.44 -4.01 -9.97
N VAL A 208 -28.52 -3.22 -9.42
CA VAL A 208 -28.21 -3.24 -7.97
C VAL A 208 -29.41 -2.76 -7.16
N ASN A 209 -30.14 -1.75 -7.65
CA ASN A 209 -31.34 -1.25 -6.99
C ASN A 209 -32.47 -2.28 -6.97
N GLU A 210 -32.72 -2.97 -8.10
CA GLU A 210 -33.70 -4.07 -8.18
C GLU A 210 -33.38 -5.20 -7.19
N ALA A 211 -32.10 -5.59 -7.10
CA ALA A 211 -31.63 -6.58 -6.14
C ALA A 211 -31.81 -6.09 -4.69
N LEU A 212 -31.54 -4.81 -4.40
CA LEU A 212 -31.72 -4.23 -3.06
C LEU A 212 -33.19 -4.24 -2.63
N GLU A 213 -34.11 -3.88 -3.52
CA GLU A 213 -35.55 -3.93 -3.24
C GLU A 213 -36.02 -5.37 -3.00
N SER A 214 -35.56 -6.31 -3.82
CA SER A 214 -35.85 -7.74 -3.64
C SER A 214 -35.31 -8.27 -2.30
N LEU A 215 -34.12 -7.86 -1.89
CA LEU A 215 -33.59 -8.20 -0.56
C LEU A 215 -34.45 -7.63 0.56
N ARG A 216 -34.99 -6.41 0.41
CA ARG A 216 -35.82 -5.75 1.43
C ARG A 216 -37.13 -6.52 1.70
N THR A 217 -37.77 -7.06 0.67
CA THR A 217 -39.06 -7.77 0.79
C THR A 217 -38.97 -9.14 1.45
N ILE A 218 -37.79 -9.79 1.44
CA ILE A 218 -37.61 -11.14 2.00
C ILE A 218 -37.67 -11.12 3.54
N ALA A 219 -38.69 -11.72 4.14
CA ALA A 219 -38.74 -11.94 5.58
C ALA A 219 -38.02 -13.25 5.97
N THR A 220 -37.21 -13.21 7.02
CA THR A 220 -36.58 -14.41 7.61
C THR A 220 -36.56 -14.30 9.13
N SER A 221 -36.82 -15.42 9.80
CA SER A 221 -36.72 -15.56 11.26
C SER A 221 -35.39 -16.16 11.71
N ASP A 222 -34.57 -16.65 10.78
CA ASP A 222 -33.24 -17.19 11.07
C ASP A 222 -32.23 -16.04 11.22
N ASP A 223 -31.55 -15.97 12.37
CA ASP A 223 -30.63 -14.88 12.69
C ASP A 223 -29.42 -14.86 11.74
N SER A 224 -28.91 -16.03 11.34
CA SER A 224 -27.80 -16.17 10.40
C SER A 224 -28.17 -15.64 9.01
N ALA A 225 -29.34 -16.05 8.49
CA ALA A 225 -29.90 -15.53 7.24
C ALA A 225 -30.19 -14.03 7.31
N LYS A 226 -30.67 -13.53 8.45
CA LYS A 226 -30.86 -12.10 8.67
C LYS A 226 -29.55 -11.34 8.53
N GLN A 227 -28.45 -11.82 9.13
CA GLN A 227 -27.14 -11.17 9.02
C GLN A 227 -26.59 -11.18 7.60
N ARG A 228 -26.70 -12.30 6.88
CA ARG A 228 -26.34 -12.36 5.45
C ARG A 228 -27.16 -11.38 4.60
N LYS A 229 -28.47 -11.28 4.84
CA LYS A 229 -29.34 -10.31 4.17
C LYS A 229 -28.87 -8.87 4.47
N LEU A 230 -28.59 -8.52 5.73
CA LEU A 230 -28.11 -7.19 6.07
C LEU A 230 -26.79 -6.85 5.39
N ARG A 231 -25.86 -7.81 5.32
CA ARG A 231 -24.58 -7.67 4.61
C ARG A 231 -24.79 -7.39 3.12
N ALA A 232 -25.65 -8.17 2.45
CA ALA A 232 -25.98 -7.96 1.05
C ALA A 232 -26.64 -6.58 0.81
N GLN A 233 -27.53 -6.15 1.70
CA GLN A 233 -28.16 -4.83 1.62
C GLN A 233 -27.15 -3.68 1.78
N SER A 234 -26.23 -3.79 2.75
CA SER A 234 -25.16 -2.79 2.95
C SER A 234 -24.27 -2.68 1.71
N LEU A 235 -23.84 -3.82 1.16
CA LEU A 235 -23.03 -3.88 -0.05
C LEU A 235 -23.74 -3.25 -1.27
N CYS A 236 -25.01 -3.58 -1.49
CA CYS A 236 -25.81 -2.96 -2.56
C CYS A 236 -25.94 -1.45 -2.36
N THR A 237 -26.21 -0.99 -1.14
CA THR A 237 -26.39 0.44 -0.82
C THR A 237 -25.10 1.22 -1.05
N ARG A 238 -23.95 0.69 -0.60
CA ARG A 238 -22.63 1.29 -0.84
C ARG A 238 -22.30 1.37 -2.33
N LEU A 239 -22.50 0.28 -3.06
CA LEU A 239 -22.26 0.25 -4.51
C LEU A 239 -23.15 1.25 -5.25
N ILE A 240 -24.42 1.39 -4.87
CA ILE A 240 -25.32 2.42 -5.44
C ILE A 240 -24.76 3.82 -5.17
N GLY A 241 -24.33 4.11 -3.93
CA GLY A 241 -23.73 5.39 -3.58
C GLY A 241 -22.51 5.73 -4.44
N ASP A 242 -21.61 4.77 -4.64
CA ASP A 242 -20.41 4.98 -5.45
C ASP A 242 -20.73 5.12 -6.95
N LEU A 243 -21.75 4.41 -7.45
CA LEU A 243 -22.24 4.58 -8.81
C LEU A 243 -22.87 5.96 -9.01
N ASP A 244 -23.66 6.43 -8.05
CA ASP A 244 -24.26 7.76 -8.09
C ASP A 244 -23.18 8.85 -8.10
N LEU A 245 -22.16 8.71 -7.25
CA LEU A 245 -21.01 9.60 -7.22
C LEU A 245 -20.19 9.56 -8.52
N ALA A 246 -20.01 8.38 -9.14
CA ALA A 246 -19.29 8.23 -10.39
C ALA A 246 -20.05 8.81 -11.61
N LEU A 247 -21.38 8.85 -11.54
CA LEU A 247 -22.24 9.35 -12.61
C LEU A 247 -22.47 10.87 -12.56
N GLN A 248 -22.11 11.52 -11.46
CA GLN A 248 -22.15 12.97 -11.28
C GLN A 248 -20.96 13.67 -11.95
N ASP A 249 -21.12 14.96 -12.21
CA ASP A 249 -20.00 15.81 -12.61
C ASP A 249 -19.17 16.16 -11.37
N ARG A 250 -17.87 15.86 -11.42
CA ARG A 250 -16.93 16.04 -10.30
C ARG A 250 -15.74 16.85 -10.77
N ALA A 251 -15.90 18.16 -10.77
CA ALA A 251 -14.78 19.08 -10.97
C ALA A 251 -13.67 18.81 -9.92
N GLY A 252 -12.41 18.86 -10.36
CA GLY A 252 -11.26 18.61 -9.49
C GLY A 252 -10.96 17.13 -9.21
N TYR A 253 -11.69 16.19 -9.81
CA TYR A 253 -11.37 14.76 -9.76
C TYR A 253 -10.67 14.29 -11.04
N VAL A 254 -9.84 13.27 -10.90
CA VAL A 254 -9.18 12.56 -12.01
C VAL A 254 -9.76 11.15 -12.05
N ALA A 255 -10.39 10.80 -13.18
CA ALA A 255 -10.83 9.44 -13.44
C ALA A 255 -9.81 8.70 -14.30
N TYR A 256 -9.53 7.45 -13.98
CA TYR A 256 -8.60 6.60 -14.74
C TYR A 256 -8.87 5.12 -14.49
N VAL A 257 -8.28 4.26 -15.31
CA VAL A 257 -8.34 2.80 -15.11
C VAL A 257 -7.03 2.28 -14.55
N SER A 258 -7.10 1.51 -13.48
CA SER A 258 -5.94 0.86 -12.85
C SER A 258 -6.08 -0.68 -12.85
N GLY A 259 -5.01 -1.39 -12.48
CA GLY A 259 -5.00 -2.84 -12.30
C GLY A 259 -4.49 -3.63 -13.51
N THR A 260 -4.89 -4.90 -13.60
CA THR A 260 -4.54 -5.80 -14.71
C THR A 260 -5.78 -6.07 -15.58
N PRO A 261 -5.65 -6.64 -16.79
CA PRO A 261 -6.81 -6.99 -17.63
C PRO A 261 -7.87 -7.84 -16.90
N GLU A 262 -7.43 -8.71 -15.98
CA GLU A 262 -8.30 -9.58 -15.19
C GLU A 262 -8.89 -8.88 -13.96
N ARG A 263 -8.20 -7.86 -13.45
CA ARG A 263 -8.53 -7.14 -12.20
C ARG A 263 -8.48 -5.62 -12.41
N CYS A 264 -9.13 -5.14 -13.46
CA CYS A 264 -9.19 -3.72 -13.76
C CYS A 264 -10.19 -3.01 -12.84
N SER A 265 -9.95 -1.73 -12.59
CA SER A 265 -10.80 -0.89 -11.73
C SER A 265 -10.88 0.52 -12.30
N LEU A 266 -12.10 1.06 -12.36
CA LEU A 266 -12.34 2.47 -12.59
C LEU A 266 -12.11 3.22 -11.28
N GLU A 267 -11.10 4.06 -11.25
CA GLU A 267 -10.72 4.88 -10.10
C GLU A 267 -11.12 6.34 -10.37
N MET A 268 -11.64 7.03 -9.35
CA MET A 268 -11.78 8.49 -9.37
C MET A 268 -11.23 9.07 -8.08
N ARG A 269 -10.18 9.90 -8.20
CA ARG A 269 -9.47 10.47 -7.04
C ARG A 269 -9.50 12.01 -7.10
N PRO A 270 -9.61 12.72 -5.97
CA PRO A 270 -9.46 14.18 -5.95
C PRO A 270 -8.02 14.54 -6.35
N LEU A 271 -7.89 15.60 -7.16
CA LEU A 271 -6.58 16.13 -7.56
C LEU A 271 -5.92 16.95 -6.45
N ASP A 272 -6.74 17.63 -5.65
CA ASP A 272 -6.33 18.46 -4.51
C ASP A 272 -7.02 17.97 -3.24
N VAL A 273 -6.23 17.69 -2.21
CA VAL A 273 -6.67 17.23 -0.88
C VAL A 273 -6.64 18.34 0.17
N GLY A 274 -6.06 19.49 -0.16
CA GLY A 274 -5.87 20.62 0.75
C GLY A 274 -7.16 21.08 1.43
N PRO A 275 -8.28 21.28 0.70
CA PRO A 275 -9.55 21.68 1.30
C PRO A 275 -10.06 20.71 2.36
N ALA A 276 -10.05 19.40 2.06
CA ALA A 276 -10.52 18.37 3.00
C ALA A 276 -9.66 18.30 4.27
N LEU A 277 -8.33 18.40 4.10
CA LEU A 277 -7.39 18.44 5.22
C LEU A 277 -7.52 19.72 6.04
N TYR A 278 -7.78 20.86 5.40
CA TYR A 278 -7.99 22.12 6.10
C TYR A 278 -9.25 22.08 6.99
N GLU A 279 -10.37 21.65 6.42
CA GLU A 279 -11.65 21.57 7.15
C GLU A 279 -11.61 20.56 8.29
N SER A 280 -10.97 19.40 8.09
CA SER A 280 -11.04 18.29 9.05
C SER A 280 -9.87 18.28 10.04
N VAL A 281 -8.70 18.82 9.66
CA VAL A 281 -7.48 18.71 10.45
C VAL A 281 -6.94 20.10 10.79
N TRP A 282 -6.48 20.87 9.80
CA TRP A 282 -5.71 22.09 10.06
C TRP A 282 -6.50 23.18 10.79
N SER A 283 -7.82 23.23 10.60
CA SER A 283 -8.69 24.20 11.27
C SER A 283 -9.18 23.75 12.65
N GLN A 284 -9.04 22.47 12.99
CA GLN A 284 -9.67 21.89 14.17
C GLN A 284 -8.69 21.51 15.28
N ARG A 285 -7.47 21.11 14.92
CA ARG A 285 -6.54 20.47 15.87
C ARG A 285 -5.08 20.80 15.57
N THR A 286 -4.22 20.58 16.56
CA THR A 286 -2.77 20.73 16.37
C THR A 286 -2.24 19.52 15.60
N ALA A 287 -1.48 19.76 14.54
CA ALA A 287 -0.89 18.69 13.76
C ALA A 287 0.63 18.77 13.75
N ILE A 288 1.28 17.64 14.03
CA ILE A 288 2.72 17.47 13.94
C ILE A 288 3.00 16.56 12.75
N LEU A 289 3.73 17.09 11.77
CA LEU A 289 4.13 16.33 10.58
C LEU A 289 5.59 15.99 10.71
N THR A 290 5.92 14.71 10.76
CA THR A 290 7.29 14.21 10.86
C THR A 290 7.60 13.25 9.72
N SER A 291 8.82 13.31 9.23
CA SER A 291 9.36 12.43 8.19
C SER A 291 10.87 12.61 8.18
N ALA A 292 11.63 11.56 7.86
CA ALA A 292 13.07 11.67 7.68
C ALA A 292 13.45 12.72 6.61
N THR A 293 12.60 12.85 5.60
CA THR A 293 12.69 13.89 4.58
C THR A 293 11.31 14.46 4.29
N ILE A 294 11.15 15.77 4.47
CA ILE A 294 9.94 16.51 4.12
C ILE A 294 10.23 17.31 2.84
N PRO A 295 9.55 17.04 1.71
CA PRO A 295 9.64 17.88 0.52
C PRO A 295 9.27 19.33 0.83
N THR A 296 10.05 20.29 0.34
CA THR A 296 9.81 21.72 0.59
C THR A 296 8.46 22.23 0.08
N ASN A 297 7.89 21.56 -0.92
CA ASN A 297 6.57 21.86 -1.46
C ASN A 297 5.43 21.03 -0.84
N LEU A 298 5.71 20.14 0.12
CA LEU A 298 4.68 19.34 0.78
C LEU A 298 3.60 20.22 1.42
N PRO A 299 3.92 21.29 2.20
CA PRO A 299 2.90 22.11 2.83
C PRO A 299 1.84 22.66 1.86
N ALA A 300 2.28 23.11 0.68
CA ALA A 300 1.38 23.59 -0.37
C ALA A 300 0.48 22.46 -0.93
N ARG A 301 1.03 21.26 -1.13
CA ARG A 301 0.30 20.08 -1.66
C ARG A 301 -0.80 19.58 -0.72
N ILE A 302 -0.63 19.76 0.58
CA ILE A 302 -1.59 19.32 1.61
C ILE A 302 -2.45 20.47 2.16
N GLY A 303 -2.39 21.65 1.54
CA GLY A 303 -3.23 22.80 1.91
C GLY A 303 -2.87 23.48 3.24
N LEU A 304 -1.62 23.40 3.70
CA LEU A 304 -1.16 24.14 4.87
C LEU A 304 -0.97 25.63 4.53
N PRO A 305 -1.62 26.56 5.25
CA PRO A 305 -1.42 27.99 5.02
C PRO A 305 -0.01 28.43 5.43
N PRO A 306 0.73 29.20 4.59
CA PRO A 306 2.13 29.57 4.83
C PRO A 306 2.43 30.24 6.19
N GLU A 307 1.45 30.92 6.78
CA GLU A 307 1.58 31.66 8.03
C GLU A 307 1.12 30.86 9.27
N LYS A 308 0.68 29.61 9.09
CA LYS A 308 0.08 28.78 10.14
C LYS A 308 0.88 27.52 10.48
N PHE A 309 2.15 27.44 10.09
CA PHE A 309 3.02 26.34 10.48
C PHE A 309 4.45 26.80 10.70
N ASP A 310 5.13 26.09 11.60
CA ASP A 310 6.56 26.22 11.83
C ASP A 310 7.29 25.02 11.21
N VAL A 311 8.50 25.25 10.69
CA VAL A 311 9.35 24.20 10.14
C VAL A 311 10.58 24.07 11.01
N HIS A 312 10.79 22.87 11.55
CA HIS A 312 11.97 22.54 12.34
C HIS A 312 12.76 21.45 11.63
N ASN A 313 14.01 21.76 11.26
CA ASN A 313 14.95 20.78 10.76
C ASN A 313 15.84 20.32 11.91
N VAL A 314 15.67 19.06 12.33
CA VAL A 314 16.51 18.44 13.34
C VAL A 314 17.59 17.63 12.63
N ALA A 315 18.85 17.93 12.90
CA ALA A 315 19.97 17.19 12.30
C ALA A 315 19.99 15.74 12.80
N SER A 316 20.44 14.82 11.95
CA SER A 316 20.66 13.44 12.37
C SER A 316 21.71 13.40 13.48
N PRO A 317 21.52 12.57 14.53
CA PRO A 317 22.54 12.36 15.55
C PRO A 317 23.72 11.49 15.08
N PHE A 318 23.65 10.93 13.86
CA PHE A 318 24.65 10.02 13.31
C PHE A 318 25.64 10.72 12.38
N ASP A 319 26.90 10.27 12.40
CA ASP A 319 27.97 10.81 11.56
C ASP A 319 27.97 10.14 10.17
N TYR A 320 27.04 10.58 9.30
CA TYR A 320 26.97 10.08 7.93
C TYR A 320 28.22 10.41 7.11
N GLU A 321 28.95 11.49 7.43
CA GLU A 321 30.11 11.91 6.63
C GLU A 321 31.26 10.91 6.77
N GLN A 322 31.44 10.36 7.97
CA GLN A 322 32.49 9.36 8.24
C GLN A 322 32.01 7.92 8.07
N ASN A 323 30.73 7.66 8.37
CA ASN A 323 30.22 6.29 8.42
C ASN A 323 29.50 5.83 7.15
N ALA A 324 29.16 6.75 6.23
CA ALA A 324 28.43 6.39 5.02
C ALA A 324 29.08 6.94 3.75
N LEU A 325 29.13 6.09 2.73
CA LEU A 325 29.61 6.42 1.40
C LEU A 325 28.47 6.30 0.38
N LEU A 326 28.23 7.37 -0.38
CA LEU A 326 27.35 7.35 -1.55
C LEU A 326 28.17 7.02 -2.80
N TYR A 327 28.01 5.81 -3.32
CA TYR A 327 28.64 5.36 -4.54
C TYR A 327 27.68 5.48 -5.73
N CYS A 328 28.13 6.08 -6.84
CA CYS A 328 27.41 6.06 -8.11
C CYS A 328 28.22 5.33 -9.19
N ALA A 329 27.67 4.27 -9.75
CA ALA A 329 28.26 3.53 -10.87
C ALA A 329 28.09 4.28 -12.21
N ALA A 330 28.82 5.38 -12.36
CA ALA A 330 28.71 6.30 -13.48
C ALA A 330 29.20 5.72 -14.82
N HIS A 331 29.98 4.64 -14.79
CA HIS A 331 30.50 3.93 -15.98
C HIS A 331 29.47 3.00 -16.62
N LEU A 332 28.38 2.66 -15.94
CA LEU A 332 27.38 1.75 -16.46
C LEU A 332 26.56 2.41 -17.60
N PRO A 333 26.09 1.64 -18.60
CA PRO A 333 25.27 2.17 -19.70
C PRO A 333 24.00 2.89 -19.20
N ASP A 334 23.48 3.88 -19.95
CA ASP A 334 22.25 4.58 -19.55
C ASP A 334 21.08 3.58 -19.40
N PRO A 335 20.22 3.68 -18.36
CA PRO A 335 19.06 2.81 -18.20
C PRO A 335 18.08 2.76 -19.38
N ALA A 336 18.14 3.71 -20.31
CA ALA A 336 17.37 3.69 -21.56
C ALA A 336 17.95 2.74 -22.63
N GLN A 337 19.15 2.20 -22.44
CA GLN A 337 19.82 1.27 -23.37
C GLN A 337 19.57 -0.19 -22.96
N GLY A 338 19.22 -1.05 -23.93
CA GLY A 338 18.71 -2.40 -23.67
C GLY A 338 19.71 -3.48 -23.27
N ASN A 339 21.03 -3.22 -23.26
CA ASN A 339 22.05 -4.21 -22.93
C ASN A 339 22.89 -3.79 -21.71
N ARG A 340 22.24 -3.74 -20.55
CA ARG A 340 22.85 -3.25 -19.32
C ARG A 340 22.89 -4.28 -18.18
N ASP A 341 21.94 -5.21 -18.16
CA ASP A 341 21.71 -6.11 -17.01
C ASP A 341 22.99 -6.87 -16.62
N LYS A 342 23.73 -7.42 -17.59
CA LYS A 342 25.01 -8.10 -17.33
C LYS A 342 26.03 -7.21 -16.61
N ALA A 343 26.17 -5.96 -17.04
CA ALA A 343 27.10 -5.01 -16.43
C ALA A 343 26.63 -4.61 -15.02
N VAL A 344 25.32 -4.44 -14.82
CA VAL A 344 24.72 -4.16 -13.51
C VAL A 344 24.93 -5.34 -12.57
N HIS A 345 24.67 -6.57 -12.99
CA HIS A 345 24.82 -7.75 -12.15
C HIS A 345 26.29 -7.99 -11.77
N ALA A 346 27.23 -7.79 -12.70
CA ALA A 346 28.66 -7.84 -12.38
C ALA A 346 29.06 -6.76 -11.34
N GLU A 347 28.47 -5.57 -11.41
CA GLU A 347 28.69 -4.52 -10.42
C GLU A 347 28.11 -4.91 -9.05
N ILE A 348 26.89 -5.46 -9.03
CA ILE A 348 26.22 -5.96 -7.82
C ILE A 348 27.05 -7.05 -7.16
N GLU A 349 27.54 -8.03 -7.93
CA GLU A 349 28.37 -9.13 -7.45
C GLU A 349 29.62 -8.62 -6.72
N GLN A 350 30.38 -7.70 -7.35
CA GLN A 350 31.60 -7.14 -6.76
C GLN A 350 31.31 -6.43 -5.43
N LEU A 351 30.23 -5.65 -5.37
CA LEU A 351 29.85 -4.94 -4.15
C LEU A 351 29.37 -5.91 -3.06
N ILE A 352 28.58 -6.94 -3.40
CA ILE A 352 28.13 -7.96 -2.44
C ILE A 352 29.31 -8.74 -1.84
N ILE A 353 30.28 -9.11 -2.68
CA ILE A 353 31.50 -9.80 -2.22
C ILE A 353 32.28 -8.89 -1.26
N ALA A 354 32.46 -7.61 -1.61
CA ALA A 354 33.11 -6.65 -0.73
C ALA A 354 32.32 -6.39 0.57
N ALA A 355 30.99 -6.53 0.54
CA ALA A 355 30.09 -6.42 1.70
C ALA A 355 29.98 -7.71 2.53
N GLY A 356 30.58 -8.82 2.10
CA GLY A 356 30.48 -10.11 2.78
C GLY A 356 29.05 -10.61 2.94
N GLY A 357 28.17 -10.30 1.97
CA GLY A 357 26.76 -10.69 2.00
C GLY A 357 25.79 -9.67 2.60
N ARG A 358 26.23 -8.74 3.49
CA ARG A 358 25.43 -7.75 4.25
C ARG A 358 24.67 -6.72 3.40
N THR A 359 23.81 -7.19 2.51
CA THR A 359 23.35 -6.43 1.36
C THR A 359 21.84 -6.43 1.23
N LEU A 360 21.30 -5.24 1.12
CA LEU A 360 19.95 -4.99 0.64
C LEU A 360 20.00 -4.46 -0.80
N ALA A 361 19.49 -5.24 -1.75
CA ALA A 361 19.35 -4.79 -3.14
C ALA A 361 17.90 -4.43 -3.47
N LEU A 362 17.66 -3.16 -3.78
CA LEU A 362 16.36 -2.57 -4.10
C LEU A 362 16.20 -2.37 -5.61
N PHE A 363 15.27 -3.12 -6.18
CA PHE A 363 14.96 -3.10 -7.61
C PHE A 363 13.70 -2.31 -7.92
N THR A 364 13.71 -1.60 -9.05
CA THR A 364 12.54 -0.86 -9.58
C THR A 364 11.41 -1.77 -10.10
N SER A 365 11.66 -3.05 -10.38
CA SER A 365 10.63 -3.99 -10.81
C SER A 365 10.95 -5.44 -10.45
N TYR A 366 9.91 -6.27 -10.34
CA TYR A 366 10.03 -7.71 -10.17
C TYR A 366 10.79 -8.40 -11.31
N ALA A 367 10.63 -7.94 -12.54
CA ALA A 367 11.34 -8.50 -13.69
C ALA A 367 12.86 -8.38 -13.51
N ARG A 368 13.34 -7.22 -13.04
CA ARG A 368 14.77 -6.98 -12.78
C ARG A 368 15.29 -7.73 -11.57
N LEU A 369 14.50 -7.75 -10.50
CA LEU A 369 14.80 -8.53 -9.31
C LEU A 369 14.98 -10.01 -9.66
N ASN A 370 14.05 -10.61 -10.41
CA ASN A 370 14.13 -12.00 -10.83
C ASN A 370 15.31 -12.26 -11.78
N ALA A 371 15.62 -11.33 -12.69
CA ALA A 371 16.78 -11.43 -13.57
C ALA A 371 18.11 -11.41 -12.78
N ALA A 372 18.25 -10.50 -11.81
CA ALA A 372 19.42 -10.41 -10.96
C ALA A 372 19.56 -11.64 -10.05
N TYR A 373 18.47 -12.10 -9.44
CA TYR A 373 18.46 -13.31 -8.63
C TYR A 373 18.90 -14.54 -9.44
N SER A 374 18.34 -14.73 -10.64
CA SER A 374 18.68 -15.86 -11.50
C SER A 374 20.14 -15.85 -11.98
N ASP A 375 20.75 -14.68 -12.15
CA ASP A 375 22.14 -14.56 -12.60
C ASP A 375 23.14 -14.67 -11.43
N LEU A 376 22.78 -14.18 -10.24
CA LEU A 376 23.71 -14.06 -9.11
C LEU A 376 23.66 -15.21 -8.10
N SER A 377 22.55 -15.95 -8.02
CA SER A 377 22.39 -17.02 -7.02
C SER A 377 23.45 -18.13 -7.14
N ASP A 378 23.90 -18.42 -8.36
CA ASP A 378 24.93 -19.45 -8.61
C ASP A 378 26.37 -18.89 -8.54
N ARG A 379 26.52 -17.56 -8.52
CA ARG A 379 27.83 -16.87 -8.55
C ARG A 379 28.31 -16.42 -7.18
N LEU A 380 27.37 -16.20 -6.26
CA LEU A 380 27.64 -15.74 -4.90
C LEU A 380 27.59 -16.91 -3.93
N GLU A 381 28.52 -16.93 -2.97
CA GLU A 381 28.54 -17.92 -1.88
C GLU A 381 27.55 -17.57 -0.75
N PHE A 382 26.92 -16.39 -0.83
CA PHE A 382 26.00 -15.86 0.16
C PHE A 382 24.56 -16.30 -0.13
N GLU A 383 23.78 -16.55 0.92
CA GLU A 383 22.35 -16.81 0.77
C GLU A 383 21.65 -15.55 0.25
N ILE A 384 20.91 -15.68 -0.85
CA ILE A 384 20.08 -14.60 -1.39
C ILE A 384 18.63 -14.91 -1.09
N LEU A 385 18.00 -14.10 -0.25
CA LEU A 385 16.58 -14.13 0.01
C LEU A 385 15.86 -13.27 -1.04
N LYS A 386 14.78 -13.80 -1.62
CA LYS A 386 13.94 -13.07 -2.57
C LYS A 386 12.61 -12.67 -1.93
N GLN A 387 12.14 -11.46 -2.21
CA GLN A 387 10.87 -10.93 -1.67
C GLN A 387 9.64 -11.86 -1.84
N ASP A 388 9.60 -12.71 -2.88
CA ASP A 388 8.45 -13.58 -3.13
C ASP A 388 8.57 -14.98 -2.48
N ASP A 389 9.65 -15.26 -1.75
CA ASP A 389 9.90 -16.58 -1.19
C ASP A 389 9.14 -16.82 0.12
N LEU A 390 9.04 -15.78 0.96
CA LEU A 390 8.47 -15.85 2.31
C LEU A 390 7.67 -14.58 2.65
N PRO A 391 6.78 -14.61 3.66
CA PRO A 391 6.12 -13.42 4.17
C PRO A 391 7.13 -12.33 4.57
N LYS A 392 6.78 -11.06 4.38
CA LYS A 392 7.66 -9.90 4.63
C LYS A 392 8.37 -9.96 6.00
N MET A 393 7.62 -10.18 7.09
CA MET A 393 8.19 -10.25 8.44
C MET A 393 9.17 -11.41 8.62
N GLU A 394 8.90 -12.55 8.00
CA GLU A 394 9.76 -13.72 8.10
C GLU A 394 11.04 -13.56 7.25
N LEU A 395 10.94 -12.94 6.07
CA LEU A 395 12.11 -12.55 5.28
C LEU A 395 13.04 -11.62 6.06
N LEU A 396 12.47 -10.62 6.73
CA LEU A 396 13.22 -9.67 7.53
C LEU A 396 13.86 -10.33 8.75
N ARG A 397 13.14 -11.23 9.43
CA ARG A 397 13.68 -12.03 10.52
C ARG A 397 14.88 -12.84 10.04
N LYS A 398 14.73 -13.61 8.96
CA LYS A 398 15.83 -14.40 8.38
C LYS A 398 17.03 -13.53 7.96
N PHE A 399 16.76 -12.42 7.29
CA PHE A 399 17.80 -11.46 6.91
C PHE A 399 18.54 -10.92 8.14
N SER A 400 17.83 -10.65 9.23
CA SER A 400 18.43 -10.15 10.48
C SER A 400 19.19 -11.19 11.30
N GLU A 401 18.98 -12.49 11.03
CA GLU A 401 19.62 -13.59 11.78
C GLU A 401 20.99 -13.98 11.25
N SER A 402 21.32 -13.58 10.02
CA SER A 402 22.55 -13.96 9.35
C SER A 402 23.18 -12.75 8.69
N GLU A 403 24.37 -12.38 9.17
CA GLU A 403 25.13 -11.26 8.63
C GLU A 403 25.68 -11.55 7.23
N SER A 404 25.70 -12.80 6.78
CA SER A 404 26.17 -13.17 5.43
C SER A 404 25.05 -13.33 4.42
N THR A 405 23.87 -12.76 4.67
CA THR A 405 22.68 -12.93 3.82
C THR A 405 22.36 -11.66 3.05
N CYS A 406 22.03 -11.83 1.77
CA CYS A 406 21.54 -10.78 0.89
C CYS A 406 20.01 -10.82 0.82
N LEU A 407 19.36 -9.67 0.74
CA LEU A 407 17.92 -9.57 0.48
C LEU A 407 17.65 -8.77 -0.78
N PHE A 408 17.06 -9.44 -1.77
CA PHE A 408 16.66 -8.85 -3.04
C PHE A 408 15.17 -8.55 -2.99
N ALA A 409 14.84 -7.27 -3.03
CA ALA A 409 13.49 -6.78 -2.88
C ALA A 409 13.18 -5.64 -3.85
N THR A 410 11.90 -5.41 -4.09
CA THR A 410 11.43 -4.19 -4.76
C THR A 410 11.55 -3.00 -3.82
N GLN A 411 11.69 -1.80 -4.36
CA GLN A 411 11.85 -0.57 -3.57
C GLN A 411 10.72 -0.34 -2.54
N SER A 412 9.50 -0.81 -2.78
CA SER A 412 8.37 -0.68 -1.85
C SER A 412 8.44 -1.62 -0.64
N PHE A 413 9.29 -2.64 -0.65
CA PHE A 413 9.30 -3.65 0.40
C PHE A 413 9.69 -3.09 1.77
N PHE A 414 10.58 -2.09 1.82
CA PHE A 414 11.17 -1.57 3.07
C PHE A 414 10.51 -0.32 3.63
N GLN A 415 9.40 0.13 3.06
CA GLN A 415 8.58 1.15 3.73
C GLN A 415 8.06 0.59 5.06
N GLY A 416 8.28 1.35 6.14
CA GLY A 416 7.79 1.05 7.49
C GLY A 416 8.46 -0.12 8.21
N VAL A 417 9.75 -0.43 7.93
CA VAL A 417 10.46 -1.55 8.59
C VAL A 417 11.87 -1.17 9.03
N ASP A 418 12.21 -1.53 10.27
CA ASP A 418 13.58 -1.47 10.80
C ASP A 418 14.31 -2.83 10.63
N VAL A 419 15.60 -2.80 10.29
CA VAL A 419 16.36 -3.98 9.78
C VAL A 419 17.69 -4.18 10.54
N PRO A 420 17.76 -4.82 11.71
CA PRO A 420 18.88 -4.71 12.69
C PRO A 420 20.33 -4.46 12.18
N GLY A 421 21.02 -3.48 12.80
CA GLY A 421 22.28 -2.83 12.37
C GLY A 421 23.38 -3.69 11.72
N SER A 422 23.91 -4.73 12.38
CA SER A 422 25.12 -5.43 11.88
C SER A 422 24.92 -6.27 10.60
N THR A 423 23.67 -6.47 10.18
CA THR A 423 23.33 -7.26 8.98
C THR A 423 23.32 -6.44 7.69
N LEU A 424 23.40 -5.10 7.77
CA LEU A 424 23.25 -4.23 6.63
C LEU A 424 24.38 -3.20 6.52
N SER A 425 25.36 -3.48 5.65
CA SER A 425 26.47 -2.58 5.33
C SER A 425 26.42 -2.07 3.89
N LEU A 426 25.53 -2.62 3.06
CA LEU A 426 25.39 -2.23 1.66
C LEU A 426 23.91 -2.12 1.27
N VAL A 427 23.50 -0.95 0.79
CA VAL A 427 22.21 -0.74 0.14
C VAL A 427 22.44 -0.47 -1.34
N ILE A 428 21.96 -1.35 -2.21
CA ILE A 428 22.04 -1.19 -3.67
C ILE A 428 20.71 -0.68 -4.20
N ILE A 429 20.75 0.31 -5.09
CA ILE A 429 19.61 0.86 -5.79
C ILE A 429 19.85 0.72 -7.29
N ASP A 430 19.13 -0.21 -7.94
CA ASP A 430 19.38 -0.58 -9.34
C ASP A 430 19.15 0.57 -10.32
N ARG A 431 18.24 1.48 -9.98
CA ARG A 431 17.83 2.62 -10.80
C ARG A 431 17.16 3.70 -9.94
N LEU A 432 17.30 4.96 -10.35
CA LEU A 432 16.59 6.07 -9.71
C LEU A 432 15.07 5.81 -9.71
N PRO A 433 14.40 5.88 -8.54
CA PRO A 433 12.99 5.50 -8.32
C PRO A 433 11.99 6.54 -8.84
N PHE A 434 12.09 6.91 -10.11
CA PHE A 434 11.15 7.86 -10.73
C PHE A 434 9.72 7.29 -10.71
N PRO A 435 8.70 8.12 -10.45
CA PRO A 435 7.32 7.68 -10.59
C PRO A 435 7.04 7.21 -12.02
N VAL A 436 6.12 6.27 -12.16
CA VAL A 436 5.78 5.70 -13.47
C VAL A 436 5.22 6.83 -14.36
N PRO A 437 5.76 7.06 -15.58
CA PRO A 437 5.27 8.12 -16.46
C PRO A 437 3.82 7.94 -16.88
N THR A 438 3.37 6.69 -17.00
CA THR A 438 1.99 6.32 -17.35
C THR A 438 1.05 6.34 -16.15
N ASP A 439 1.51 6.73 -14.95
CA ASP A 439 0.61 6.89 -13.81
C ASP A 439 -0.37 8.04 -14.08
N PRO A 440 -1.68 7.77 -14.16
CA PRO A 440 -2.66 8.78 -14.57
C PRO A 440 -2.83 9.93 -13.57
N LEU A 441 -2.77 9.62 -12.27
CA LEU A 441 -2.94 10.61 -11.21
C LEU A 441 -1.72 11.53 -11.13
N MET A 442 -0.51 10.97 -11.18
CA MET A 442 0.73 11.74 -11.28
C MET A 442 0.76 12.58 -12.56
N SER A 443 0.30 12.04 -13.69
CA SER A 443 0.20 12.81 -14.93
C SER A 443 -0.70 14.04 -14.76
N ALA A 444 -1.88 13.88 -14.16
CA ALA A 444 -2.77 15.01 -13.88
C ALA A 444 -2.13 16.03 -12.92
N ARG A 445 -1.44 15.59 -11.86
CA ARG A 445 -0.70 16.49 -10.97
C ARG A 445 0.42 17.23 -11.70
N ARG A 446 1.15 16.56 -12.60
CA ARG A 446 2.20 17.21 -13.40
C ARG A 446 1.63 18.29 -14.32
N GLU A 447 0.44 18.10 -14.89
CA GLU A 447 -0.20 19.10 -15.75
C GLU A 447 -0.50 20.41 -15.01
N VAL A 448 -0.92 20.33 -13.73
CA VAL A 448 -1.13 21.52 -12.88
C VAL A 448 0.15 22.35 -12.74
N HIS A 449 1.30 21.70 -12.66
CA HIS A 449 2.61 22.37 -12.55
C HIS A 449 3.28 22.67 -13.90
N GLY A 450 2.74 22.17 -15.01
CA GLY A 450 3.25 22.40 -16.36
C GLY A 450 4.75 22.07 -16.50
N LYS A 451 5.54 23.04 -16.99
CA LYS A 451 6.97 22.84 -17.29
C LYS A 451 7.84 22.62 -16.04
N SER A 452 7.40 23.04 -14.86
CA SER A 452 8.17 22.87 -13.62
C SER A 452 7.87 21.55 -12.90
N ALA A 453 6.91 20.75 -13.40
CA ALA A 453 6.45 19.52 -12.76
C ALA A 453 7.57 18.54 -12.44
N PHE A 454 8.52 18.35 -13.36
CA PHE A 454 9.65 17.45 -13.13
C PHE A 454 10.48 17.86 -11.91
N THR A 455 10.81 19.15 -11.80
CA THR A 455 11.60 19.68 -10.66
C THR A 455 10.77 19.78 -9.38
N ALA A 456 9.47 20.10 -9.49
CA ALA A 456 8.60 20.33 -8.35
C ALA A 456 8.02 19.04 -7.76
N ILE A 457 7.80 17.99 -8.56
CA ILE A 457 7.14 16.75 -8.13
C ILE A 457 8.12 15.57 -8.21
N ASP A 458 8.64 15.27 -9.39
CA ASP A 458 9.37 14.01 -9.59
C ASP A 458 10.71 13.97 -8.82
N ILE A 459 11.46 15.08 -8.81
CA ILE A 459 12.77 15.15 -8.12
C ILE A 459 12.62 14.99 -6.59
N PRO A 460 11.74 15.73 -5.89
CA PRO A 460 11.53 15.51 -4.46
C PRO A 460 11.08 14.09 -4.11
N ILE A 461 10.23 13.46 -4.93
CA ILE A 461 9.81 12.06 -4.71
C ILE A 461 11.02 11.12 -4.79
N VAL A 462 11.86 11.27 -5.83
CA VAL A 462 13.07 10.45 -5.98
C VAL A 462 14.02 10.65 -4.81
N ALA A 463 14.29 11.90 -4.43
CA ALA A 463 15.17 12.21 -3.31
C ALA A 463 14.66 11.62 -1.98
N THR A 464 13.36 11.74 -1.71
CA THR A 464 12.71 11.17 -0.51
C THR A 464 12.90 9.65 -0.46
N LYS A 465 12.61 8.94 -1.56
CA LYS A 465 12.77 7.47 -1.64
C LYS A 465 14.22 7.04 -1.46
N LEU A 466 15.18 7.78 -2.03
CA LEU A 466 16.61 7.49 -1.86
C LEU A 466 17.09 7.77 -0.43
N ALA A 467 16.62 8.86 0.19
CA ALA A 467 16.94 9.18 1.57
C ALA A 467 16.39 8.13 2.53
N GLN A 468 15.16 7.65 2.30
CA GLN A 468 14.58 6.54 3.06
C GLN A 468 15.39 5.26 2.90
N ALA A 469 15.81 4.92 1.68
CA ALA A 469 16.67 3.76 1.45
C ALA A 469 18.03 3.92 2.16
N SER A 470 18.60 5.13 2.16
CA SER A 470 19.87 5.45 2.80
C SER A 470 19.78 5.44 4.33
N GLY A 471 18.66 5.89 4.91
CA GLY A 471 18.40 5.86 6.35
C GLY A 471 18.25 4.45 6.93
N ARG A 472 18.12 3.42 6.08
CA ARG A 472 18.23 2.01 6.53
C ARG A 472 19.67 1.61 6.81
N LEU A 473 20.65 2.28 6.22
CA LEU A 473 22.06 1.93 6.37
C LEU A 473 22.61 2.33 7.74
N ILE A 474 22.31 3.54 8.22
CA ILE A 474 22.89 4.10 9.45
C ILE A 474 21.79 4.31 10.50
N ARG A 475 21.75 3.45 11.52
CA ARG A 475 20.75 3.46 12.61
C ARG A 475 21.33 3.50 14.00
N THR A 476 22.60 3.14 14.15
CA THR A 476 23.40 3.33 15.36
C THR A 476 24.60 4.25 15.07
N GLN A 477 25.27 4.74 16.13
CA GLN A 477 26.47 5.56 15.98
C GLN A 477 27.66 4.80 15.39
N THR A 478 27.62 3.47 15.40
CA THR A 478 28.71 2.59 14.95
C THR A 478 28.43 1.96 13.59
N ASP A 479 27.20 2.05 13.08
CA ASP A 479 26.86 1.49 11.77
C ASP A 479 27.70 2.19 10.70
N MET A 480 28.28 1.41 9.80
CA MET A 480 29.02 1.90 8.64
C MET A 480 28.58 1.17 7.37
N GLY A 481 28.55 1.88 6.25
CA GLY A 481 28.32 1.21 4.98
C GLY A 481 28.23 2.08 3.74
N VAL A 482 27.74 1.47 2.66
CA VAL A 482 27.67 2.09 1.34
C VAL A 482 26.25 2.09 0.80
N VAL A 483 25.82 3.24 0.29
CA VAL A 483 24.64 3.35 -0.57
C VAL A 483 25.13 3.38 -2.02
N ALA A 484 24.89 2.31 -2.77
CA ALA A 484 25.30 2.16 -4.16
C ALA A 484 24.13 2.44 -5.12
N VAL A 485 24.18 3.57 -5.82
CA VAL A 485 23.23 3.91 -6.87
C VAL A 485 23.79 3.48 -8.23
N LEU A 486 23.19 2.44 -8.80
CA LEU A 486 23.55 1.91 -10.10
C LEU A 486 22.80 2.66 -11.20
N ASP A 487 22.83 3.98 -11.20
CA ASP A 487 22.20 4.81 -12.23
C ASP A 487 23.09 6.01 -12.60
N PRO A 488 23.73 6.01 -13.78
CA PRO A 488 24.64 7.06 -14.19
C PRO A 488 23.92 8.42 -14.31
N ARG A 489 22.58 8.46 -14.37
CA ARG A 489 21.80 9.70 -14.42
C ARG A 489 21.97 10.55 -13.16
N LEU A 490 22.32 9.94 -12.02
CA LEU A 490 22.66 10.68 -10.79
C LEU A 490 23.88 11.59 -10.98
N VAL A 491 24.80 11.24 -11.88
CA VAL A 491 26.00 12.04 -12.19
C VAL A 491 25.85 12.83 -13.50
N THR A 492 25.26 12.21 -14.51
CA THR A 492 25.24 12.74 -15.88
C THR A 492 24.15 13.79 -16.12
N LYS A 493 23.11 13.85 -15.27
CA LYS A 493 22.01 14.81 -15.40
C LYS A 493 22.12 15.92 -14.35
N GLY A 494 21.74 17.14 -14.72
CA GLY A 494 21.84 18.31 -13.85
C GLY A 494 21.06 18.19 -12.53
N TYR A 495 19.93 17.49 -12.55
CA TYR A 495 19.11 17.24 -11.35
C TYR A 495 19.78 16.32 -10.33
N GLY A 496 20.82 15.57 -10.71
CA GLY A 496 21.50 14.65 -9.81
C GLY A 496 22.13 15.36 -8.60
N LYS A 497 22.68 16.57 -8.81
CA LYS A 497 23.19 17.42 -7.72
C LYS A 497 22.10 17.81 -6.72
N THR A 498 20.89 18.11 -7.22
CA THR A 498 19.73 18.44 -6.38
C THR A 498 19.31 17.24 -5.53
N ILE A 499 19.30 16.04 -6.11
CA ILE A 499 19.02 14.81 -5.38
C ILE A 499 20.06 14.58 -4.28
N ILE A 500 21.35 14.64 -4.61
CA ILE A 500 22.44 14.41 -3.63
C ILE A 500 22.35 15.41 -2.47
N ALA A 501 22.04 16.68 -2.75
CA ALA A 501 21.90 17.71 -1.72
C ALA A 501 20.71 17.49 -0.75
N MET A 502 19.76 16.61 -1.10
CA MET A 502 18.63 16.24 -0.25
C MET A 502 18.88 14.96 0.55
N LEU A 503 19.98 14.25 0.29
CA LEU A 503 20.38 13.06 1.05
C LEU A 503 21.16 13.49 2.31
N PRO A 504 21.27 12.60 3.31
CA PRO A 504 22.22 12.78 4.41
C PRO A 504 23.64 13.07 3.87
N PRO A 505 24.44 13.88 4.57
CA PRO A 505 25.78 14.25 4.11
C PRO A 505 26.70 13.03 4.14
N MET A 506 26.97 12.45 2.97
CA MET A 506 27.81 11.26 2.79
C MET A 506 29.01 11.60 1.89
N GLU A 507 30.14 10.91 2.08
CA GLU A 507 31.23 10.96 1.10
C GLU A 507 30.69 10.48 -0.27
N PHE A 508 30.85 11.28 -1.33
CA PHE A 508 30.37 10.91 -2.66
C PHE A 508 31.52 10.43 -3.55
N THR A 509 31.40 9.22 -4.12
CA THR A 509 32.40 8.67 -5.04
C THR A 509 31.79 8.05 -6.29
N LYS A 510 32.59 8.05 -7.36
CA LYS A 510 32.31 7.34 -8.62
C LYS A 510 33.23 6.14 -8.81
N SER A 511 34.18 5.93 -7.89
CA SER A 511 35.17 4.86 -7.97
C SER A 511 34.61 3.62 -7.29
N ASN A 512 34.39 2.56 -8.08
CA ASN A 512 34.03 1.24 -7.54
C ASN A 512 35.08 0.75 -6.53
N ALA A 513 36.37 0.95 -6.80
CA ALA A 513 37.45 0.54 -5.90
C ALA A 513 37.35 1.22 -4.52
N ARG A 514 36.98 2.51 -4.47
CA ARG A 514 36.77 3.22 -3.19
C ARG A 514 35.57 2.65 -2.42
N ALA A 515 34.51 2.26 -3.12
CA ALA A 515 33.35 1.63 -2.51
C ALA A 515 33.69 0.26 -1.91
N GLN A 516 34.46 -0.56 -2.62
CA GLN A 516 34.92 -1.86 -2.10
C GLN A 516 35.87 -1.70 -0.90
N GLU A 517 36.79 -0.74 -0.95
CA GLU A 517 37.69 -0.42 0.16
C GLU A 517 36.89 -0.03 1.42
N PHE A 518 35.90 0.85 1.27
CA PHE A 518 35.05 1.30 2.37
C PHE A 518 34.23 0.14 2.96
N LEU A 519 33.64 -0.72 2.12
CA LEU A 519 32.90 -1.91 2.58
C LEU A 519 33.80 -2.88 3.36
N SER A 520 35.00 -3.14 2.84
CA SER A 520 35.97 -4.03 3.49
C SER A 520 36.41 -3.48 4.85
N TYR A 521 36.61 -2.16 4.93
CA TYR A 521 36.89 -1.46 6.18
C TYR A 521 35.71 -1.57 7.15
N ALA A 522 34.48 -1.31 6.70
CA ALA A 522 33.28 -1.40 7.53
C ALA A 522 33.14 -2.79 8.17
N ILE A 523 33.28 -3.86 7.39
CA ILE A 523 33.19 -5.24 7.91
C ILE A 523 34.29 -5.55 8.92
N SER A 524 35.50 -5.03 8.72
CA SER A 524 36.62 -5.28 9.62
C SER A 524 36.47 -4.57 10.97
N ASN A 525 35.54 -3.59 11.06
CA ASN A 525 35.28 -2.78 12.26
C ASN A 525 33.86 -3.00 12.84
N LEU A 526 33.07 -3.92 12.28
CA LEU A 526 31.87 -4.50 12.91
C LEU A 526 32.29 -5.54 13.95
#